data_AF-A0A919NKT3-F1
#
_entry.id   AF-A0A919NKT3-F1
#
_cell.length_a   1.000
_cell.length_b   1.000
_cell.length_c   1.000
_cell.angle_alpha   90.00
_cell.angle_beta   90.00
_cell.angle_gamma   90.00
#
_symmetry.space_group_name_H-M   'P 1'
#
loop_
_entity.id
_entity.type
_entity.pdbx_description
1 polymer ?
#
loop_
_entity_poly.entity_id
_entity_poly.type
_entity_poly.pdbx_seq_one_letter_code
_entity_poly.pdbx_strand_id
1 'polypeptide(L)'
;MIKRQIAGALVAACAAAVLAGCGFDAICGGDDYPVLQVGGTGRQCVPKSDEPPAGFARFPADKEPKHVDDEWDVYWRAHTLNESGTIEAA
;
A
#
# COMPACT_ATOMS: atom_id res chain seq x y z
N MET A 1 -44.62 39.88 26.50
CA MET A 1 -43.61 39.30 27.41
C MET A 1 -43.07 38.01 26.79
N ILE A 2 -41.74 37.92 26.76
CA ILE A 2 -40.82 36.91 26.23
C ILE A 2 -41.28 35.44 26.37
N LYS A 3 -41.12 34.65 25.29
CA LYS A 3 -40.51 33.30 25.31
C LYS A 3 -39.99 32.94 23.90
N ARG A 4 -38.76 33.35 23.54
CA ARG A 4 -37.46 32.66 23.73
C ARG A 4 -37.28 31.40 22.88
N GLN A 5 -36.27 31.51 22.00
CA GLN A 5 -35.35 30.48 21.51
C GLN A 5 -35.73 29.76 20.21
N ILE A 6 -35.33 30.45 19.14
CA ILE A 6 -34.65 30.00 17.91
C ILE A 6 -34.29 28.51 17.90
N ALA A 7 -34.74 27.89 16.81
CA ALA A 7 -34.47 26.56 16.28
C ALA A 7 -33.12 25.95 16.69
N GLY A 8 -33.22 24.74 17.25
CA GLY A 8 -32.08 23.91 17.59
C GLY A 8 -31.48 23.15 16.41
N ALA A 9 -30.26 22.68 16.69
CA ALA A 9 -29.46 21.71 15.95
C ALA A 9 -28.86 22.17 14.61
N LEU A 10 -27.74 22.91 14.69
CA LEU A 10 -26.67 22.82 13.69
C LEU A 10 -26.13 21.39 13.71
N VAL A 11 -26.60 20.56 12.77
CA VAL A 11 -26.06 19.24 12.51
C VAL A 11 -24.61 19.41 12.04
N ALA A 12 -23.67 18.90 12.82
CA ALA A 12 -22.26 18.84 12.45
C ALA A 12 -22.13 18.00 11.16
N ALA A 13 -21.83 18.66 10.04
CA ALA A 13 -21.46 17.97 8.82
C ALA A 13 -20.16 17.20 9.10
N CYS A 14 -20.24 15.87 9.08
CA CYS A 14 -19.09 15.00 9.16
C CYS A 14 -18.14 15.34 8.01
N ALA A 15 -16.98 15.92 8.31
CA ALA A 15 -15.88 16.04 7.36
C ALA A 15 -15.28 14.63 7.13
N ALA A 16 -15.95 13.82 6.29
CA ALA A 16 -15.49 12.51 5.87
C ALA A 16 -15.08 12.55 4.39
N ALA A 17 -14.10 13.40 4.09
CA ALA A 17 -13.33 13.45 2.86
C ALA A 17 -12.10 14.29 3.24
N VAL A 18 -10.84 13.88 3.11
CA VAL A 18 -10.17 13.25 1.98
C VAL A 18 -8.90 12.58 2.52
N LEU A 19 -8.87 11.25 2.65
CA LEU A 19 -7.62 10.49 2.67
C LEU A 19 -7.56 9.53 1.48
N ALA A 20 -8.21 9.90 0.37
CA ALA A 20 -7.76 9.39 -0.91
C ALA A 20 -6.43 10.08 -1.17
N GLY A 21 -5.33 9.51 -0.65
CA GLY A 21 -4.02 9.74 -1.23
C GLY A 21 -4.12 9.47 -2.74
N CYS A 22 -3.27 10.10 -3.53
CA CYS A 22 -3.23 9.91 -4.98
C CYS A 22 -2.87 8.45 -5.32
N GLY A 23 -3.80 7.51 -5.11
CA GLY A 23 -3.67 6.14 -5.59
C GLY A 23 -3.41 6.20 -7.09
N PHE A 24 -2.59 5.30 -7.60
CA PHE A 24 -1.98 5.30 -8.95
C PHE A 24 -0.56 5.88 -9.06
N ASP A 25 0.10 6.30 -7.98
CA ASP A 25 1.56 6.48 -8.03
C ASP A 25 2.25 5.14 -8.26
N ALA A 26 3.23 5.07 -9.17
CA ALA A 26 3.99 3.84 -9.40
C ALA A 26 4.82 3.45 -8.17
N ILE A 27 4.92 2.15 -7.85
CA ILE A 27 5.74 1.68 -6.73
C ILE A 27 7.23 1.98 -6.95
N CYS A 28 7.69 1.82 -8.20
CA CYS A 28 9.05 2.07 -8.62
C CYS A 28 9.09 2.93 -9.88
N GLY A 29 10.23 3.56 -10.13
CA GLY A 29 10.49 4.29 -11.36
C GLY A 29 10.45 3.37 -12.58
N GLY A 30 10.29 3.97 -13.78
CA GLY A 30 10.10 3.22 -15.03
C GLY A 30 11.26 2.30 -15.42
N ASP A 31 12.47 2.52 -14.90
CA ASP A 31 13.67 1.70 -15.16
C ASP A 31 13.95 0.67 -14.06
N ASP A 32 13.13 0.65 -13.01
CA ASP A 32 13.25 -0.22 -11.85
C ASP A 32 12.09 -1.21 -11.77
N TYR A 33 12.23 -2.21 -10.90
CA TYR A 33 11.15 -3.11 -10.49
C TYR A 33 11.17 -3.30 -8.96
N PRO A 34 10.02 -3.52 -8.33
CA PRO A 34 9.94 -3.79 -6.90
C PRO A 34 10.40 -5.21 -6.56
N VAL A 35 11.12 -5.34 -5.45
CA VAL A 35 11.44 -6.61 -4.80
C VAL A 35 10.85 -6.68 -3.40
N LEU A 36 10.56 -7.90 -2.94
CA LEU A 36 9.99 -8.20 -1.63
C LEU A 36 11.07 -8.70 -0.69
N GLN A 37 11.11 -8.17 0.53
CA GLN A 37 11.97 -8.71 1.59
C GLN A 37 11.48 -10.12 1.97
N VAL A 38 12.38 -11.09 2.00
CA VAL A 38 12.08 -12.43 2.47
C VAL A 38 11.88 -12.39 3.99
N GLY A 39 10.76 -12.93 4.49
CA GLY A 39 10.43 -12.94 5.91
C GLY A 39 9.99 -11.58 6.47
N GLY A 40 9.55 -10.65 5.61
CA GLY A 40 9.01 -9.35 6.03
C GLY A 40 8.20 -8.63 4.95
N THR A 41 7.62 -7.48 5.30
CA THR A 41 6.82 -6.65 4.39
C THR A 41 7.64 -5.56 3.68
N GLY A 42 8.96 -5.55 3.90
CA GLY A 42 9.87 -4.57 3.32
C GLY A 42 9.93 -4.69 1.80
N ARG A 43 10.20 -3.56 1.13
CA ARG A 43 10.32 -3.49 -0.33
C ARG A 43 11.43 -2.54 -0.74
N GLN A 44 11.99 -2.79 -1.92
CA GLN A 44 13.01 -1.96 -2.54
C GLN A 44 12.78 -1.91 -4.06
N CYS A 45 13.17 -0.82 -4.71
CA CYS A 45 13.29 -0.72 -6.16
C CYS A 45 14.70 -1.14 -6.61
N VAL A 46 14.77 -2.02 -7.61
CA VAL A 46 16.02 -2.54 -8.18
C VAL A 46 16.02 -2.24 -9.68
N PRO A 47 17.14 -1.78 -10.27
CA PRO A 47 17.23 -1.59 -11.72
C PRO A 47 16.89 -2.86 -12.48
N LYS A 48 16.14 -2.77 -13.58
CA LYS A 48 15.71 -3.94 -14.37
C LYS A 48 16.85 -4.84 -14.86
N SER A 49 18.07 -4.32 -14.97
CA SER A 49 19.27 -5.07 -15.34
C SER A 49 19.85 -5.93 -14.22
N ASP A 50 19.44 -5.68 -12.98
CA ASP A 50 20.11 -6.21 -11.79
C ASP A 50 19.27 -7.30 -11.13
N GLU A 51 19.95 -8.24 -10.47
CA GLU A 51 19.30 -9.25 -9.64
C GLU A 51 18.88 -8.68 -8.27
N PRO A 52 17.87 -9.27 -7.62
CA PRO A 52 17.51 -8.87 -6.26
C PRO A 52 18.71 -8.97 -5.30
N PRO A 53 18.92 -8.00 -4.40
CA PRO A 53 19.94 -8.10 -3.37
C PRO A 53 19.64 -9.24 -2.39
N ALA A 54 20.67 -9.70 -1.67
CA ALA A 54 20.50 -10.74 -0.66
C ALA A 54 19.42 -10.37 0.37
N GLY A 55 18.55 -11.33 0.68
CA GLY A 55 17.41 -11.12 1.58
C GLY A 55 16.16 -10.56 0.88
N PHE A 56 16.21 -10.33 -0.43
CA PHE A 56 15.06 -9.93 -1.23
C PHE A 56 14.80 -10.93 -2.36
N ALA A 57 13.53 -11.04 -2.76
CA ALA A 57 13.08 -11.89 -3.85
C ALA A 57 12.18 -11.10 -4.82
N ARG A 58 12.07 -11.61 -6.05
CA ARG A 58 11.03 -11.16 -6.97
C ARG A 58 9.66 -11.57 -6.43
N PHE A 59 8.65 -10.74 -6.67
CA PHE A 59 7.28 -11.14 -6.43
C PHE A 59 6.91 -12.34 -7.32
N PRO A 60 6.01 -13.24 -6.86
CA PRO A 60 5.45 -14.26 -7.72
C PRO A 60 4.81 -13.64 -8.97
N ALA A 61 4.82 -14.38 -10.08
CA ALA A 61 4.18 -13.94 -11.31
C ALA A 61 2.72 -13.53 -11.05
N ASP A 62 2.30 -12.43 -11.69
CA ASP A 62 0.98 -11.82 -11.54
C ASP A 62 0.62 -11.33 -10.12
N LYS A 63 1.58 -11.35 -9.17
CA LYS A 63 1.44 -10.84 -7.79
C LYS A 63 2.34 -9.65 -7.48
N GLU A 64 2.84 -8.97 -8.51
CA GLU A 64 3.72 -7.82 -8.38
C GLU A 64 2.90 -6.53 -8.20
N PRO A 65 3.19 -5.72 -7.15
CA PRO A 65 2.56 -4.42 -6.97
C PRO A 65 3.11 -3.43 -8.00
N LYS A 66 2.22 -2.77 -8.72
CA LYS A 66 2.55 -1.80 -9.78
C LYS A 66 2.35 -0.38 -9.31
N HIS A 67 1.27 -0.14 -8.56
CA HIS A 67 0.93 1.17 -8.02
C HIS A 67 0.70 1.11 -6.52
N VAL A 68 0.93 2.26 -5.86
CA VAL A 68 0.54 2.48 -4.47
C VAL A 68 -0.97 2.25 -4.34
N ASP A 69 -1.31 1.50 -3.30
CA ASP A 69 -2.65 1.04 -2.93
C ASP A 69 -3.34 0.12 -3.96
N ASP A 70 -2.60 -0.47 -4.92
CA ASP A 70 -3.16 -1.54 -5.73
C ASP A 70 -3.36 -2.84 -4.93
N GLU A 71 -4.07 -3.80 -5.53
CA GLU A 71 -4.40 -5.08 -4.90
C GLU A 71 -3.18 -5.75 -4.27
N TRP A 72 -2.05 -5.76 -4.99
CA TRP A 72 -0.84 -6.44 -4.54
C TRP A 72 -0.07 -5.61 -3.53
N ASP A 73 -0.04 -4.28 -3.67
CA ASP A 73 0.55 -3.40 -2.66
C ASP A 73 -0.16 -3.60 -1.32
N VAL A 74 -1.49 -3.63 -1.33
CA VAL A 74 -2.29 -3.88 -0.13
C VAL A 74 -2.07 -5.29 0.41
N TYR A 75 -2.07 -6.31 -0.46
CA TYR A 75 -1.88 -7.71 -0.05
C TYR A 75 -0.55 -7.91 0.67
N TRP A 76 0.54 -7.37 0.13
CA TRP A 76 1.90 -7.56 0.66
C TRP A 76 2.21 -6.71 1.90
N ARG A 77 1.29 -5.87 2.37
CA ARG A 77 1.41 -5.20 3.69
C ARG A 77 1.26 -6.15 4.87
N ALA A 78 0.78 -7.37 4.65
CA ALA A 78 0.57 -8.37 5.70
C ALA A 78 1.08 -9.78 5.32
N HIS A 79 1.72 -9.90 4.16
CA HIS A 79 2.23 -11.17 3.64
C HIS A 79 3.68 -11.03 3.23
N THR A 80 4.39 -12.16 3.16
CA THR A 80 5.77 -12.25 2.70
C THR A 80 6.04 -13.59 2.02
N LEU A 81 7.25 -13.77 1.50
CA LEU A 81 7.80 -15.07 1.13
C LEU A 81 8.73 -15.53 2.25
N ASN A 82 8.61 -16.78 2.68
CA ASN A 82 9.63 -17.39 3.55
C ASN A 82 10.86 -17.84 2.76
N GLU A 83 11.86 -18.37 3.46
CA GLU A 83 13.12 -18.84 2.86
C GLU A 83 12.93 -19.90 1.76
N SER A 84 11.81 -20.63 1.78
CA SER A 84 11.46 -21.62 0.76
C SER A 84 10.69 -21.04 -0.43
N GLY A 85 10.44 -19.72 -0.44
CA GLY A 85 9.62 -19.05 -1.46
C GLY A 85 8.12 -19.31 -1.34
N THR A 86 7.65 -19.80 -0.19
CA THR A 86 6.22 -19.99 0.07
C THR A 86 5.63 -18.71 0.67
N ILE A 87 4.43 -18.34 0.23
CA ILE A 87 3.72 -17.18 0.75
C ILE A 87 3.18 -17.48 2.15
N GLU A 88 3.45 -16.60 3.10
CA GLU A 88 2.92 -16.65 4.47
C GLU A 88 2.57 -15.26 4.99
N ALA A 89 1.97 -15.18 6.19
CA ALA A 89 1.79 -13.91 6.88
C ALA A 89 3.17 -13.38 7.31
N ALA A 90 3.39 -12.09 7.10
CA ALA A 90 4.63 -11.41 7.47
C ALA A 90 4.70 -11.06 8.97
#